data_AF-A0A935Y898-F1
#
_entry.id   AF-A0A935Y898-F1
#
_cell.length_a   1.000
_cell.length_b   1.000
_cell.length_c   1.000
_cell.angle_alpha   90.00
_cell.angle_beta   90.00
_cell.angle_gamma   90.00
#
_symmetry.space_group_name_H-M   'P 1'
#
loop_
_entity.id
_entity.type
_entity.pdbx_description
1 polymer ?
#
loop_
_entity_poly.entity_id
_entity_poly.type
_entity_poly.pdbx_seq_one_letter_code
_entity_poly.pdbx_strand_id
1 'polypeptide(L)'
;MSSPNSSYRWNPSKPSPFRNRGERESELDFFELIGAYFNTPPTLSIEDVKAELNSRLVRTISIIFLPLLAMPIGVSSRRTSKGVRLLVGILFLVAYFQILQFGRDAVGSAILGPLVALWFPFAIFGGISLWLFHLASSRPGADPLAHVFESISDSSDWIVRKIRSLLPKRGREIAE
;
A
#
# COMPACT_ATOMS: atom_id res chain seq x y z
N MET A 1 18.92 -23.37 42.19
CA MET A 1 19.42 -23.08 40.83
C MET A 1 18.41 -23.65 39.83
N SER A 2 17.29 -22.95 39.59
CA SER A 2 16.18 -23.40 38.74
C SER A 2 16.36 -22.85 37.34
N SER A 3 16.52 -23.74 36.36
CA SER A 3 16.77 -23.42 34.96
C SER A 3 15.58 -22.72 34.29
N PRO A 4 15.77 -21.57 33.60
CA PRO A 4 14.71 -20.87 32.88
C PRO A 4 14.73 -21.22 31.39
N ASN A 5 13.81 -22.10 30.95
CA ASN A 5 13.25 -22.23 29.59
C ASN A 5 12.87 -23.69 29.30
N SER A 6 11.62 -24.07 29.56
CA SER A 6 11.05 -25.33 29.08
C SER A 6 9.86 -25.16 28.14
N SER A 7 9.55 -23.93 27.71
CA SER A 7 8.33 -23.60 26.95
C SER A 7 8.38 -23.90 25.45
N TYR A 8 9.54 -24.28 24.90
CA TYR A 8 9.69 -24.57 23.46
C TYR A 8 9.96 -26.06 23.14
N ARG A 9 9.81 -26.98 24.09
CA ARG A 9 9.80 -28.41 23.75
C ARG A 9 8.50 -28.73 23.02
N TRP A 10 8.57 -28.80 21.70
CA TRP A 10 7.49 -29.29 20.85
C TRP A 10 6.98 -30.63 21.40
N ASN A 11 5.74 -30.63 21.90
CA ASN A 11 5.10 -31.79 22.49
C ASN A 11 3.90 -32.21 21.63
N PRO A 12 4.02 -33.27 20.81
CA PRO A 12 2.94 -33.70 19.91
C PRO A 12 1.70 -34.21 20.66
N SER A 13 1.84 -34.55 21.95
CA SER A 13 0.73 -35.03 22.79
C SER A 13 -0.07 -33.90 23.46
N LYS A 14 0.44 -32.66 23.45
CA LYS A 14 -0.20 -31.47 24.03
C LYS A 14 0.06 -30.25 23.14
N PRO A 15 -0.74 -30.05 22.07
CA PRO A 15 -0.65 -28.83 21.28
C PRO A 15 -0.86 -27.62 22.21
N SER A 16 -0.14 -26.52 21.94
CA SER A 16 -0.35 -25.26 22.67
C SER A 16 -1.84 -24.86 22.60
N PRO A 17 -2.44 -24.37 23.69
CA PRO A 17 -3.84 -23.96 23.68
C PRO A 17 -4.08 -22.95 22.55
N PHE A 18 -5.20 -23.12 21.84
CA PHE A 18 -5.62 -22.17 20.81
C PHE A 18 -5.81 -20.80 21.46
N ARG A 19 -5.21 -19.76 20.88
CA ARG A 19 -5.44 -18.39 21.32
C ARG A 19 -6.87 -18.00 21.00
N ASN A 20 -7.51 -17.24 21.90
CA ASN A 20 -8.88 -16.84 21.70
C ASN A 20 -8.98 -15.85 20.51
N ARG A 21 -10.03 -15.96 19.69
CA ARG A 21 -10.23 -15.09 18.53
C ARG A 21 -10.58 -13.67 19.01
N GLY A 22 -10.00 -12.65 18.39
CA GLY A 22 -10.39 -11.24 18.60
C GLY A 22 -9.44 -10.42 19.48
N GLU A 23 -8.28 -10.97 19.85
CA GLU A 23 -7.23 -10.18 20.52
C GLU A 23 -6.39 -9.34 19.54
N ARG A 24 -6.58 -9.51 18.23
CA ARG A 24 -5.97 -8.67 17.19
C ARG A 24 -7.05 -8.13 16.27
N GLU A 25 -6.91 -6.87 15.88
CA GLU A 25 -7.77 -6.18 14.92
C GLU A 25 -7.83 -6.95 13.58
N SER A 26 -6.73 -7.58 13.18
CA SER A 26 -6.67 -8.39 11.94
C SER A 26 -7.59 -9.63 11.97
N GLU A 27 -7.99 -10.11 13.14
CA GLU A 27 -8.83 -11.31 13.32
C GLU A 27 -10.32 -11.02 13.37
N LEU A 28 -10.67 -9.74 13.54
CA LEU A 28 -12.05 -9.29 13.59
C LEU A 28 -12.68 -9.41 12.20
N ASP A 29 -13.93 -9.85 12.18
CA ASP A 29 -14.77 -9.73 11.00
C ASP A 29 -15.02 -8.25 10.67
N PHE A 30 -15.44 -7.94 9.45
CA PHE A 30 -15.70 -6.57 9.02
C PHE A 30 -16.71 -5.84 9.91
N PHE A 31 -17.81 -6.49 10.28
CA PHE A 31 -18.83 -5.87 11.14
C PHE A 31 -18.36 -5.73 12.60
N GLU A 32 -17.63 -6.71 13.12
CA GLU A 32 -17.00 -6.63 14.44
C GLU A 32 -15.96 -5.49 14.50
N LEU A 33 -15.21 -5.29 13.41
CA LEU A 33 -14.23 -4.22 13.27
C LEU A 33 -14.90 -2.83 13.21
N ILE A 34 -16.03 -2.70 12.52
CA ILE A 34 -16.87 -1.49 12.56
C ILE A 34 -17.36 -1.24 13.99
N GLY A 35 -17.83 -2.29 14.68
CA GLY A 35 -18.21 -2.20 16.09
C GLY A 35 -17.06 -1.70 16.98
N ALA A 36 -15.87 -2.27 16.81
CA ALA A 36 -14.66 -1.89 17.53
C ALA A 36 -14.18 -0.47 17.21
N TYR A 37 -14.49 0.06 16.02
CA TYR A 37 -14.20 1.45 15.65
C TYR A 37 -15.01 2.45 16.46
N PHE A 38 -16.29 2.14 16.73
CA PHE A 38 -17.15 3.01 17.55
C PHE A 38 -17.00 2.75 19.05
N ASN A 39 -16.76 1.50 19.44
CA ASN A 39 -16.59 1.08 20.83
C ASN A 39 -15.37 0.16 20.93
N THR A 40 -14.18 0.74 21.09
CA THR A 40 -12.93 -0.03 21.10
C THR A 40 -12.80 -0.87 22.36
N PRO A 41 -12.65 -2.20 22.23
CA PRO A 41 -12.38 -3.07 23.37
C PRO A 41 -11.05 -2.69 24.04
N PRO A 42 -10.92 -2.82 25.37
CA PRO A 42 -9.67 -2.50 26.08
C PRO A 42 -8.45 -3.32 25.63
N THR A 43 -8.68 -4.45 24.94
CA THR A 43 -7.65 -5.33 24.42
C THR A 43 -7.03 -4.84 23.11
N LEU A 44 -7.60 -3.81 22.47
CA LEU A 44 -7.18 -3.32 21.15
C LEU A 44 -6.81 -1.83 21.20
N SER A 45 -5.86 -1.44 20.36
CA SER A 45 -5.56 -0.02 20.10
C SER A 45 -6.58 0.54 19.11
N ILE A 46 -7.13 1.72 19.41
CA ILE A 46 -8.01 2.44 18.47
C ILE A 46 -7.28 2.76 17.16
N GLU A 47 -5.96 3.01 17.20
CA GLU A 47 -5.19 3.33 16.01
C GLU A 47 -5.00 2.13 15.09
N ASP A 48 -4.80 0.94 15.67
CA ASP A 48 -4.75 -0.31 14.90
C ASP A 48 -6.12 -0.62 14.27
N VAL A 49 -7.21 -0.42 15.02
CA VAL A 49 -8.58 -0.57 14.50
C VAL A 49 -8.85 0.39 13.34
N LYS A 50 -8.48 1.67 13.47
CA LYS A 50 -8.58 2.66 12.39
C LYS A 50 -7.75 2.26 11.18
N ALA A 51 -6.51 1.84 11.39
CA ALA A 51 -5.60 1.41 10.33
C ALA A 51 -6.17 0.23 9.55
N GLU A 52 -6.63 -0.80 10.26
CA GLU A 52 -7.16 -2.01 9.67
C GLU A 52 -8.47 -1.74 8.90
N LEU A 53 -9.41 -1.00 9.50
CA LEU A 53 -10.69 -0.70 8.86
C LEU A 53 -10.50 0.12 7.57
N ASN A 54 -9.74 1.21 7.64
CA ASN A 54 -9.53 2.08 6.48
C ASN A 54 -8.71 1.38 5.38
N SER A 55 -7.70 0.59 5.75
CA SER A 55 -6.88 -0.11 4.76
C SER A 55 -7.66 -1.22 4.05
N ARG A 56 -8.53 -1.94 4.76
CA ARG A 56 -9.48 -2.90 4.17
C ARG A 56 -10.42 -2.22 3.19
N LEU A 57 -11.06 -1.11 3.58
CA LEU A 57 -11.97 -0.37 2.72
C LEU A 57 -11.29 0.10 1.44
N VAL A 58 -10.15 0.78 1.57
CA VAL A 58 -9.36 1.26 0.43
C VAL A 58 -8.98 0.11 -0.49
N ARG A 59 -8.46 -1.00 0.05
CA ARG A 59 -8.04 -2.17 -0.75
C ARG A 59 -9.22 -2.81 -1.49
N THR A 60 -10.38 -2.94 -0.83
CA THR A 60 -11.60 -3.47 -1.45
C THR A 60 -12.10 -2.57 -2.58
N ILE A 61 -12.19 -1.26 -2.34
CA ILE A 61 -12.65 -0.30 -3.36
C ILE A 61 -11.68 -0.25 -4.55
N SER A 62 -10.37 -0.44 -4.31
CA SER A 62 -9.34 -0.44 -5.36
C SER A 62 -9.57 -1.49 -6.45
N ILE A 63 -10.23 -2.61 -6.12
CA ILE A 63 -10.49 -3.69 -7.08
C ILE A 63 -11.34 -3.19 -8.27
N ILE A 64 -12.23 -2.22 -8.03
CA ILE A 64 -13.08 -1.61 -9.06
C ILE A 64 -12.25 -0.85 -10.10
N PHE A 65 -11.09 -0.31 -9.70
CA PHE A 65 -10.21 0.46 -10.57
C PHE A 65 -9.20 -0.41 -11.33
N LEU A 66 -8.94 -1.65 -10.89
CA LEU A 66 -8.04 -2.57 -11.59
C LEU A 66 -8.40 -2.82 -13.07
N PRO A 67 -9.67 -3.07 -13.46
CA PRO A 67 -10.01 -3.22 -14.88
C PRO A 67 -9.80 -1.93 -15.68
N LEU A 68 -10.06 -0.76 -15.07
CA LEU A 68 -9.84 0.54 -15.70
C LEU A 68 -8.35 0.78 -15.98
N LEU A 69 -7.48 0.33 -15.07
CA LEU A 69 -6.04 0.35 -15.24
C LEU A 69 -5.56 -0.72 -16.25
N ALA A 70 -6.12 -1.92 -16.22
CA ALA A 70 -5.70 -3.04 -17.05
C ALA A 70 -6.01 -2.84 -18.53
N MET A 71 -7.13 -2.20 -18.87
CA MET A 71 -7.53 -1.94 -20.26
C MET A 71 -6.44 -1.19 -21.07
N PRO A 72 -5.97 0.01 -20.66
CA PRO A 72 -4.94 0.74 -21.41
C PRO A 72 -3.61 -0.01 -21.50
N ILE A 73 -3.27 -0.81 -20.48
CA ILE A 73 -2.05 -1.63 -20.45
C ILE A 73 -2.16 -2.83 -21.41
N GLY A 74 -3.34 -3.45 -21.51
CA GLY A 74 -3.61 -4.60 -22.36
C GLY A 74 -3.77 -4.24 -23.84
N VAL A 75 -4.34 -3.07 -24.15
CA VAL A 75 -4.51 -2.60 -25.54
C VAL A 75 -3.14 -2.18 -26.08
N SER A 76 -2.53 -3.07 -26.86
CA SER A 76 -1.19 -2.90 -27.44
C SER A 76 -1.16 -1.79 -28.49
N SER A 77 -0.38 -0.73 -28.26
CA SER A 77 0.10 0.15 -29.33
C SER A 77 1.27 -0.52 -30.05
N ARG A 78 1.39 -0.35 -31.37
CA ARG A 78 2.35 -1.09 -32.23
C ARG A 78 3.84 -0.74 -31.99
N ARG A 79 4.15 0.15 -31.05
CA ARG A 79 5.49 0.74 -30.88
C ARG A 79 6.21 0.38 -29.57
N THR A 80 5.48 -0.03 -28.53
CA THR A 80 6.05 -0.42 -27.22
C THR A 80 5.97 -1.93 -27.06
N SER A 81 7.05 -2.59 -26.61
CA SER A 81 7.05 -4.04 -26.44
C SER A 81 6.03 -4.45 -25.37
N LYS A 82 5.18 -5.46 -25.69
CA LYS A 82 4.10 -5.93 -24.81
C LYS A 82 4.58 -6.30 -23.41
N GLY A 83 5.78 -6.88 -23.30
CA GLY A 83 6.38 -7.29 -22.02
C GLY A 83 6.72 -6.13 -21.09
N VAL A 84 7.22 -5.00 -21.62
CA VAL A 84 7.60 -3.84 -20.80
C VAL A 84 6.38 -3.21 -20.14
N ARG A 85 5.27 -3.08 -20.86
CA ARG A 85 4.01 -2.50 -20.33
C ARG A 85 3.43 -3.35 -19.21
N LEU A 86 3.44 -4.68 -19.39
CA LEU A 86 2.98 -5.62 -18.37
C LEU A 86 3.86 -5.52 -17.11
N LEU A 87 5.19 -5.52 -17.28
CA LEU A 87 6.12 -5.38 -16.16
C LEU A 87 5.87 -4.08 -15.38
N VAL A 88 5.73 -2.96 -16.09
CA VAL A 88 5.47 -1.66 -15.45
C VAL A 88 4.12 -1.65 -14.74
N GLY A 89 3.06 -2.22 -15.33
CA GLY A 89 1.77 -2.37 -14.68
C GLY A 89 1.82 -3.19 -13.39
N ILE A 90 2.55 -4.31 -13.42
CA ILE A 90 2.77 -5.16 -12.23
C ILE A 90 3.55 -4.39 -11.17
N LEU A 91 4.67 -3.74 -11.53
CA LEU A 91 5.48 -2.97 -10.59
C LEU A 91 4.68 -1.81 -9.98
N PHE A 92 3.88 -1.11 -10.77
CA PHE A 92 2.99 -0.06 -10.29
C PHE A 92 1.97 -0.60 -9.28
N LEU A 93 1.36 -1.75 -9.57
CA LEU A 93 0.40 -2.39 -8.67
C LEU A 93 1.04 -2.87 -7.36
N VAL A 94 2.23 -3.48 -7.44
CA VAL A 94 3.00 -3.90 -6.26
C VAL A 94 3.39 -2.68 -5.43
N ALA A 95 3.89 -1.61 -6.07
CA ALA A 95 4.22 -0.37 -5.39
C ALA A 95 3.00 0.23 -4.68
N TYR A 96 1.84 0.24 -5.33
CA TYR A 96 0.59 0.70 -4.73
C TYR A 96 0.23 -0.10 -3.46
N PHE A 97 0.22 -1.43 -3.53
CA PHE A 97 -0.08 -2.25 -2.35
C PHE A 97 0.95 -2.10 -1.24
N GLN A 98 2.22 -1.93 -1.60
CA GLN A 98 3.28 -1.68 -0.63
C GLN A 98 3.13 -0.32 0.06
N ILE A 99 2.74 0.73 -0.68
CA ILE A 99 2.42 2.05 -0.11
C ILE A 99 1.26 1.94 0.87
N LEU A 100 0.19 1.22 0.51
CA LEU A 100 -0.94 1.00 1.43
C LEU A 100 -0.54 0.21 2.67
N GLN A 101 0.35 -0.78 2.54
CA GLN A 101 0.85 -1.54 3.68
C GLN A 101 1.64 -0.64 4.64
N PHE A 102 2.58 0.16 4.13
CA PHE A 102 3.29 1.15 4.94
C PHE A 102 2.35 2.21 5.53
N GLY A 103 1.34 2.64 4.78
CA GLY A 103 0.32 3.56 5.26
C GLY A 103 -0.46 2.99 6.44
N ARG A 104 -0.82 1.70 6.39
CA ARG A 104 -1.50 1.01 7.49
C ARG A 104 -0.62 0.99 8.74
N ASP A 105 0.64 0.60 8.59
CA ASP A 105 1.58 0.52 9.70
C ASP A 105 1.86 1.92 10.31
N ALA A 106 1.89 2.96 9.48
CA ALA A 106 2.02 4.35 9.93
C ALA A 106 0.80 4.86 10.70
N VAL A 107 -0.42 4.43 10.33
CA VAL A 107 -1.65 4.74 11.08
C VAL A 107 -1.67 4.00 12.40
N GLY A 108 -1.36 2.70 12.42
CA GLY A 108 -1.30 1.90 13.66
C GLY A 108 -0.29 2.46 14.67
N SER A 109 0.83 2.99 14.16
CA SER A 109 1.85 3.65 14.97
C SER A 109 1.52 5.12 15.35
N ALA A 110 0.32 5.61 15.01
CA ALA A 110 -0.13 6.99 15.22
C ALA A 110 0.75 8.09 14.58
N ILE A 111 1.57 7.75 13.57
CA ILE A 111 2.46 8.70 12.88
C ILE A 111 1.66 9.58 11.90
N LEU A 112 0.72 8.96 11.17
CA LEU A 112 -0.12 9.63 10.18
C LEU A 112 -1.58 9.22 10.38
N GLY A 113 -2.50 10.13 10.08
CA GLY A 113 -3.92 9.80 10.04
C GLY A 113 -4.30 8.95 8.81
N PRO A 114 -5.40 8.18 8.88
CA PRO A 114 -5.83 7.29 7.79
C PRO A 114 -6.16 8.03 6.49
N LEU A 115 -6.62 9.28 6.58
CA LEU A 115 -6.96 10.10 5.42
C LEU A 115 -5.73 10.38 4.54
N VAL A 116 -4.58 10.68 5.17
CA VAL A 116 -3.34 10.97 4.44
C VAL A 116 -2.59 9.68 4.09
N ALA A 117 -2.54 8.72 5.01
CA ALA A 117 -1.73 7.51 4.82
C ALA A 117 -2.35 6.49 3.84
N LEU A 118 -3.69 6.47 3.71
CA LEU A 118 -4.41 5.44 2.95
C LEU A 118 -5.28 6.04 1.85
N TRP A 119 -6.15 7.00 2.20
CA TRP A 119 -7.11 7.57 1.24
C TRP A 119 -6.45 8.45 0.18
N PHE A 120 -5.38 9.18 0.52
CA PHE A 120 -4.64 9.98 -0.45
C PHE A 120 -3.94 9.12 -1.53
N PRO A 121 -3.15 8.08 -1.18
CA PRO A 121 -2.64 7.13 -2.18
C PRO A 121 -3.74 6.48 -3.02
N PHE A 122 -4.87 6.13 -2.40
CA PHE A 122 -6.03 5.59 -3.12
C PHE A 122 -6.61 6.58 -4.12
N ALA A 123 -6.79 7.85 -3.74
CA ALA A 123 -7.32 8.89 -4.62
C ALA A 123 -6.39 9.11 -5.83
N ILE A 124 -5.07 9.09 -5.62
CA ILE A 124 -4.09 9.14 -6.70
C ILE A 124 -4.23 7.93 -7.62
N PHE A 125 -4.25 6.72 -7.07
CA PHE A 125 -4.39 5.49 -7.84
C PHE A 125 -5.68 5.45 -8.66
N GLY A 126 -6.81 5.79 -8.05
CA GLY A 126 -8.11 5.88 -8.71
C GLY A 126 -8.14 6.97 -9.79
N GLY A 127 -7.57 8.14 -9.49
CA GLY A 127 -7.43 9.24 -10.45
C GLY A 127 -6.58 8.88 -11.66
N ILE A 128 -5.42 8.25 -11.46
CA ILE A 128 -4.56 7.75 -12.55
C ILE A 128 -5.31 6.71 -13.37
N SER A 129 -5.99 5.75 -12.72
CA SER A 129 -6.74 4.70 -13.41
C SER A 129 -7.87 5.27 -14.28
N LEU A 130 -8.63 6.24 -13.76
CA LEU A 130 -9.68 6.93 -14.51
C LEU A 130 -9.13 7.77 -15.66
N TRP A 131 -8.03 8.51 -15.41
CA TRP A 131 -7.39 9.33 -16.42
C TRP A 131 -6.84 8.49 -17.58
N LEU A 132 -6.15 7.39 -17.26
CA LEU A 132 -5.65 6.42 -18.24
C LEU A 132 -6.78 5.80 -19.07
N PHE A 133 -7.88 5.43 -18.42
CA PHE A 133 -9.06 4.91 -19.09
C PHE A 133 -9.68 5.95 -20.03
N HIS A 134 -9.82 7.20 -19.59
CA HIS A 134 -10.37 8.29 -20.40
C HIS A 134 -9.49 8.62 -21.61
N LEU A 135 -8.16 8.56 -21.44
CA LEU A 135 -7.21 8.76 -22.51
C LEU A 135 -7.26 7.64 -23.56
N ALA A 136 -7.38 6.39 -23.09
CA ALA A 136 -7.51 5.22 -23.96
C ALA A 136 -8.83 5.23 -24.75
N SER A 137 -9.94 5.70 -24.15
CA SER A 137 -11.23 5.76 -24.84
C SER A 137 -11.33 6.91 -25.85
N SER A 138 -10.67 8.04 -25.60
CA SER A 138 -10.80 9.24 -26.42
C SER A 138 -9.93 9.24 -27.69
N ARG A 139 -8.87 8.42 -27.75
CA ARG A 139 -7.93 8.39 -28.89
C ARG A 139 -7.47 6.95 -29.21
N PRO A 140 -8.12 6.24 -30.16
CA PRO A 140 -7.68 4.93 -30.63
C PRO A 140 -6.36 5.05 -31.42
N GLY A 141 -5.22 5.23 -30.73
CA GLY A 141 -3.90 5.36 -31.36
C GLY A 141 -2.85 6.16 -30.58
N ALA A 142 -3.24 6.95 -29.57
CA ALA A 142 -2.29 7.53 -28.62
C ALA A 142 -1.84 6.44 -27.65
N ASP A 143 -0.54 6.27 -27.37
CA ASP A 143 -0.08 5.31 -26.35
C ASP A 143 -0.32 5.93 -24.96
N PRO A 144 -1.35 5.50 -24.21
CA PRO A 144 -1.70 6.14 -22.93
C PRO A 144 -0.57 5.98 -21.90
N LEU A 145 0.21 4.91 -22.04
CA LEU A 145 1.36 4.67 -21.18
C LEU A 145 2.54 5.58 -21.51
N ALA A 146 2.71 6.03 -22.77
CA ALA A 146 3.77 6.99 -23.10
C ALA A 146 3.60 8.30 -22.31
N HIS A 147 2.37 8.81 -22.21
CA HIS A 147 2.06 10.00 -21.41
C HIS A 147 2.22 9.77 -19.90
N VAL A 148 1.97 8.55 -19.42
CA VAL A 148 2.29 8.17 -18.04
C VAL A 148 3.81 8.13 -17.83
N PHE A 149 4.59 7.58 -18.77
CA PHE A 149 6.05 7.58 -18.67
C PHE A 149 6.62 9.00 -18.68
N GLU A 150 6.10 9.89 -19.53
CA GLU A 150 6.46 11.32 -19.56
C GLU A 150 6.09 12.02 -18.23
N SER A 151 4.87 11.80 -17.71
CA SER A 151 4.46 12.38 -16.43
C SER A 151 5.24 11.82 -15.23
N ILE A 152 5.61 10.53 -15.27
CA ILE A 152 6.44 9.88 -14.25
C ILE A 152 7.87 10.43 -14.31
N SER A 153 8.46 10.62 -15.49
CA SER A 153 9.81 11.20 -15.59
C SER A 153 9.86 12.63 -15.06
N ASP A 154 8.86 13.46 -15.39
CA ASP A 154 8.79 14.84 -14.92
C ASP A 154 8.58 14.91 -13.39
N SER A 155 7.79 13.98 -12.85
CA SER A 155 7.57 13.88 -11.40
C SER A 155 8.79 13.33 -10.66
N SER A 156 9.57 12.46 -11.28
CA SER A 156 10.75 11.83 -10.68
C SER A 156 11.85 12.85 -10.37
N ASP A 157 12.05 13.84 -11.23
CA ASP A 157 13.03 14.90 -11.03
C ASP A 157 12.70 15.74 -9.80
N TRP A 158 11.42 16.01 -9.55
CA TRP A 158 10.98 16.73 -8.35
C TRP A 158 11.18 15.90 -7.08
N ILE A 159 10.82 14.61 -7.10
CA ILE A 159 10.97 13.70 -5.95
C ILE A 159 12.46 13.48 -5.63
N VAL A 160 13.29 13.22 -6.63
CA VAL A 160 14.75 13.01 -6.47
C VAL A 160 15.41 14.28 -5.93
N ARG A 161 15.03 15.46 -6.43
CA ARG A 161 15.53 16.74 -5.88
C ARG A 161 15.12 16.93 -4.43
N LYS A 162 13.88 16.59 -4.07
CA LYS A 162 13.37 16.73 -2.70
C LYS A 162 14.03 15.74 -1.74
N ILE A 163 14.21 14.48 -2.14
CA ILE A 163 14.94 13.48 -1.35
C ILE A 163 16.42 13.85 -1.23
N ARG A 164 17.06 14.29 -2.33
CA ARG A 164 18.46 14.78 -2.30
C ARG A 164 18.63 16.01 -1.41
N SER A 165 17.60 16.86 -1.29
CA SER A 165 17.62 18.01 -0.36
C SER A 165 17.47 17.63 1.10
N LEU A 166 16.91 16.45 1.40
CA LEU A 166 16.76 15.90 2.75
C LEU A 166 17.93 15.02 3.18
N LEU A 167 18.79 14.62 2.25
CA LEU A 167 20.07 13.98 2.60
C LEU A 167 21.04 15.07 3.08
N PRO A 168 21.56 14.96 4.32
CA PRO A 168 22.58 15.88 4.79
C PRO A 168 23.76 15.78 3.83
N LYS A 169 24.20 16.91 3.27
CA LYS A 169 25.52 16.98 2.62
C LYS A 169 26.51 16.54 3.68
N ARG A 170 26.99 15.29 3.59
CA ARG A 170 28.03 14.76 4.47
C ARG A 170 29.27 15.61 4.21
N GLY A 171 29.48 16.60 5.07
CA GLY A 171 30.67 17.43 5.08
C GLY A 171 31.86 16.50 5.17
N ARG A 172 32.64 16.43 4.10
CA ARG A 172 34.04 16.01 4.17
C ARG A 172 34.86 17.25 4.50
N GLU A 173 34.71 17.70 5.73
CA GLU A 173 35.81 18.22 6.54
C GLU A 173 35.80 17.25 7.73
N ILE A 174 36.88 16.50 7.97
CA ILE A 174 38.01 16.94 8.79
C ILE A 174 39.22 16.02 8.49
N ALA A 175 40.42 16.63 8.53
CA ALA A 175 41.79 16.09 8.72
C ALA A 175 42.43 15.40 7.49
N GLU A 176 43.59 15.81 6.95
CA GLU A 176 44.63 16.80 7.30
C GLU A 176 45.17 17.49 6.03
#